data_AF-A0A6J1HXL0-F1
#
_entry.id   AF-A0A6J1HXL0-F1
#
_cell.length_a   1.000
_cell.length_b   1.000
_cell.length_c   1.000
_cell.angle_alpha   90.00
_cell.angle_beta   90.00
_cell.angle_gamma   90.00
#
_symmetry.space_group_name_H-M   'P 1'
#
loop_
_entity.id
_entity.type
_entity.pdbx_description
1 polymer ?
#
loop_
_entity_poly.entity_id
_entity_poly.type
_entity_poly.pdbx_seq_one_letter_code
_entity_poly.pdbx_strand_id
1 'polypeptide(L)'
;MASSYRPEIVERGDKDKDKKEGENEEKGGFLNKVKGFMHDVGEKIEEKMSFGKPIADVTGIHIISINLEKAEIVVDVLVKNPNPVPIPLIDINYLIESDGRKLISGLIPDAGTIHAHGEETVKIPLKLVYDDIKNTYHDIKPGSIIPYRVKVDLIVDVPVFGRLTLPLEKTGEIPIPYKPDVSIEKIHFQRFSFEETVAILHLKLENKNDFELGLKDLDCEVWLSDISIGRSDLSKFTPIDKNGISYVDLPITFRPKDFGSALWEMIRGRGTGYTIKGNIRVNTPFGEMKLPIIKVGGTTRLKKNREDGSDEDEN
;
A
#
# COMPACT_ATOMS: atom_id res chain seq x y z
N MET A 1 56.48 -68.31 44.45
CA MET A 1 55.58 -69.45 44.70
C MET A 1 55.13 -69.92 43.32
N ALA A 2 55.80 -70.94 42.76
CA ALA A 2 55.28 -72.31 42.61
C ALA A 2 54.09 -72.34 41.62
N SER A 3 54.00 -73.15 40.57
CA SER A 3 54.70 -74.35 40.09
C SER A 3 54.05 -74.68 38.74
N SER A 4 54.80 -74.76 37.63
CA SER A 4 55.00 -75.95 36.76
C SER A 4 53.74 -76.55 36.09
N TYR A 5 53.68 -76.58 34.73
CA TYR A 5 53.92 -77.77 33.85
C TYR A 5 52.71 -78.74 33.78
N ARG A 6 52.26 -79.35 32.67
CA ARG A 6 52.76 -79.60 31.29
C ARG A 6 51.62 -80.30 30.46
N PRO A 7 51.84 -80.87 29.22
CA PRO A 7 51.07 -80.58 28.00
C PRO A 7 50.48 -81.84 27.31
N GLU A 8 50.14 -81.75 26.00
CA GLU A 8 50.11 -82.77 24.90
C GLU A 8 48.98 -82.37 23.91
N ILE A 9 49.16 -81.94 22.64
CA ILE A 9 49.87 -82.41 21.42
C ILE A 9 49.43 -83.80 20.95
N VAL A 10 49.12 -83.88 19.63
CA VAL A 10 49.18 -85.00 18.64
C VAL A 10 47.83 -85.10 17.88
N GLU A 11 47.71 -85.08 16.55
CA GLU A 11 48.68 -85.09 15.44
C GLU A 11 48.03 -84.71 14.08
N ARG A 12 48.89 -84.19 13.19
CA ARG A 12 49.05 -84.43 11.73
C ARG A 12 47.90 -84.23 10.72
N GLY A 13 48.27 -83.54 9.63
CA GLY A 13 47.81 -83.89 8.29
C GLY A 13 47.91 -82.75 7.28
N ASP A 14 49.03 -82.69 6.57
CA ASP A 14 49.35 -81.70 5.52
C ASP A 14 48.87 -82.19 4.13
N LYS A 15 48.54 -81.24 3.25
CA LYS A 15 48.49 -81.28 1.76
C LYS A 15 47.28 -81.78 0.94
N ASP A 16 46.78 -80.82 0.15
CA ASP A 16 46.44 -80.81 -1.29
C ASP A 16 45.54 -81.89 -1.93
N LYS A 17 44.36 -81.47 -2.44
CA LYS A 17 44.04 -81.40 -3.90
C LYS A 17 42.56 -81.08 -4.20
N ASP A 18 42.38 -80.06 -5.06
CA ASP A 18 41.45 -79.90 -6.19
C ASP A 18 39.94 -80.28 -6.15
N LYS A 19 39.15 -79.24 -6.46
CA LYS A 19 37.98 -79.13 -7.38
C LYS A 19 36.54 -79.48 -6.95
N LYS A 20 35.74 -78.39 -7.02
CA LYS A 20 34.44 -78.17 -7.71
C LYS A 20 33.10 -78.49 -7.02
N GLU A 21 32.34 -77.38 -6.93
CA GLU A 21 30.91 -77.16 -7.22
C GLU A 21 29.82 -77.72 -6.28
N GLY A 22 28.96 -76.79 -5.83
CA GLY A 22 27.72 -77.04 -5.10
C GLY A 22 27.16 -75.73 -4.52
N GLU A 23 26.15 -75.18 -5.19
CA GLU A 23 25.47 -73.90 -4.97
C GLU A 23 24.84 -73.73 -3.58
N ASN A 24 24.72 -72.47 -3.13
CA ASN A 24 23.45 -71.97 -2.58
C ASN A 24 23.40 -70.44 -2.65
N GLU A 25 22.68 -69.95 -3.66
CA GLU A 25 22.16 -68.58 -3.75
C GLU A 25 20.99 -68.36 -2.78
N GLU A 26 20.59 -67.08 -2.71
CA GLU A 26 19.28 -66.58 -2.27
C GLU A 26 19.07 -66.26 -0.78
N LYS A 27 19.54 -65.07 -0.37
CA LYS A 27 18.73 -64.12 0.44
C LYS A 27 18.93 -62.66 0.01
N GLY A 28 18.75 -62.37 -1.27
CA GLY A 28 18.49 -61.01 -1.77
C GLY A 28 17.02 -60.64 -1.58
N GLY A 29 16.58 -60.58 -0.31
CA GLY A 29 15.16 -60.45 0.07
C GLY A 29 14.53 -59.14 -0.41
N PHE A 30 13.25 -59.24 -0.78
CA PHE A 30 12.26 -58.24 -1.23
C PHE A 30 12.62 -56.75 -1.10
N LEU A 31 13.20 -56.31 0.02
CA LEU A 31 13.65 -54.93 0.26
C LEU A 31 14.71 -54.42 -0.74
N ASN A 32 15.64 -55.26 -1.19
CA ASN A 32 16.61 -54.86 -2.22
C ASN A 32 15.95 -54.72 -3.59
N LYS A 33 14.93 -55.56 -3.88
CA LYS A 33 14.12 -55.44 -5.10
C LYS A 33 13.23 -54.20 -5.06
N VAL A 34 12.62 -53.87 -3.92
CA VAL A 34 11.81 -52.65 -3.75
C VAL A 34 12.69 -51.40 -3.83
N LYS A 35 13.86 -51.39 -3.20
CA LYS A 35 14.81 -50.26 -3.30
C LYS A 35 15.32 -50.08 -4.73
N GLY A 36 15.62 -51.18 -5.42
CA GLY A 36 15.97 -51.18 -6.85
C GLY A 36 14.81 -50.69 -7.72
N PHE A 37 13.57 -51.07 -7.41
CA PHE A 37 12.39 -50.62 -8.14
C PHE A 37 12.08 -49.13 -7.91
N MET A 38 12.24 -48.63 -6.68
CA MET A 38 12.08 -47.20 -6.37
C MET A 38 13.16 -46.36 -7.06
N HIS A 39 14.39 -46.86 -7.13
CA HIS A 39 15.49 -46.19 -7.82
C HIS A 39 15.30 -46.22 -9.34
N ASP A 40 14.96 -47.38 -9.91
CA ASP A 40 14.79 -47.59 -11.35
C ASP A 40 13.51 -46.90 -11.88
N VAL A 41 12.45 -46.81 -11.08
CA VAL A 41 11.26 -45.99 -11.38
C VAL A 41 11.56 -44.50 -11.21
N GLY A 42 12.32 -44.12 -10.18
CA GLY A 42 12.79 -42.74 -10.00
C GLY A 42 13.61 -42.25 -11.18
N GLU A 43 14.66 -42.99 -11.57
CA GLU A 43 15.53 -42.68 -12.72
C GLU A 43 14.75 -42.70 -14.05
N LYS A 44 13.87 -43.68 -14.28
CA LYS A 44 13.10 -43.75 -15.55
C LYS A 44 12.02 -42.66 -15.67
N ILE A 45 11.50 -42.14 -14.56
CA ILE A 45 10.59 -40.99 -14.58
C ILE A 45 11.37 -39.70 -14.78
N GLU A 46 12.54 -39.55 -14.15
CA GLU A 46 13.45 -38.42 -14.33
C GLU A 46 14.00 -38.32 -15.77
N GLU A 47 14.30 -39.44 -16.43
CA GLU A 47 14.78 -39.45 -17.83
C GLU A 47 13.73 -39.03 -18.88
N LYS A 48 12.43 -39.10 -18.57
CA LYS A 48 11.33 -38.73 -19.51
C LYS A 48 10.63 -37.43 -19.19
N MET A 49 10.82 -36.87 -17.99
CA MET A 49 10.17 -35.64 -17.55
C MET A 49 11.23 -34.60 -17.17
N SER A 50 11.39 -33.56 -18.00
CA SER A 50 12.26 -32.43 -17.68
C SER A 50 11.63 -31.60 -16.56
N PHE A 51 12.05 -31.84 -15.32
CA PHE A 51 11.67 -31.02 -14.17
C PHE A 51 12.53 -29.75 -14.14
N GLY A 52 11.88 -28.58 -14.18
CA GLY A 52 12.48 -27.26 -14.11
C GLY A 52 12.13 -26.52 -12.82
N LYS A 53 12.93 -25.49 -12.51
CA LYS A 53 12.61 -24.55 -11.44
C LYS A 53 11.46 -23.63 -11.87
N PRO A 54 10.45 -23.39 -11.02
CA PRO A 54 9.42 -22.40 -11.31
C PRO A 54 10.03 -21.01 -11.41
N ILE A 55 9.38 -20.15 -12.20
CA ILE A 55 9.78 -18.76 -12.43
C ILE A 55 8.65 -17.88 -11.93
N ALA A 56 8.97 -16.78 -11.26
CA ALA A 56 8.00 -15.80 -10.85
C ALA A 56 8.44 -14.39 -11.28
N ASP A 57 7.47 -13.53 -11.58
CA ASP A 57 7.72 -12.13 -11.91
C ASP A 57 6.58 -11.24 -11.42
N VAL A 58 6.91 -9.99 -11.06
CA VAL A 58 5.92 -8.99 -10.66
C VAL A 58 5.35 -8.34 -11.91
N THR A 59 4.13 -8.72 -12.28
CA THR A 59 3.46 -8.23 -13.50
C THR A 59 2.78 -6.88 -13.32
N GLY A 60 2.39 -6.54 -12.09
CA GLY A 60 1.66 -5.29 -11.83
C GLY A 60 1.60 -4.91 -10.36
N ILE A 61 1.46 -3.61 -10.12
CA ILE A 61 1.16 -3.04 -8.80
C ILE A 61 -0.04 -2.12 -8.98
N HIS A 62 -1.11 -2.40 -8.23
CA HIS A 62 -2.38 -1.71 -8.34
C HIS A 62 -2.74 -1.05 -7.02
N ILE A 63 -3.01 0.26 -7.05
CA ILE A 63 -3.58 0.97 -5.91
C ILE A 63 -5.09 0.76 -5.95
N ILE A 64 -5.62 0.00 -5.00
CA ILE A 64 -7.06 -0.29 -4.90
C ILE A 64 -7.79 0.90 -4.27
N SER A 65 -7.24 1.44 -3.19
CA SER A 65 -7.78 2.60 -2.51
C SER A 65 -6.68 3.40 -1.83
N ILE A 66 -6.87 4.71 -1.73
CA ILE A 66 -5.94 5.60 -1.04
C ILE A 66 -6.70 6.78 -0.41
N ASN A 67 -6.37 7.10 0.83
CA ASN A 67 -6.95 8.22 1.59
C ASN A 67 -5.92 8.79 2.58
N LEU A 68 -6.35 9.56 3.60
CA LEU A 68 -5.42 10.15 4.59
C LEU A 68 -4.96 9.16 5.68
N GLU A 69 -5.65 8.02 5.82
CA GLU A 69 -5.40 7.02 6.87
C GLU A 69 -4.54 5.87 6.35
N LYS A 70 -4.83 5.40 5.13
CA LYS A 70 -4.20 4.22 4.55
C LYS A 70 -4.16 4.23 3.02
N ALA A 71 -3.27 3.40 2.48
CA ALA A 71 -3.31 2.93 1.10
C ALA A 71 -3.44 1.40 1.07
N GLU A 72 -4.31 0.91 0.20
CA GLU A 72 -4.48 -0.51 -0.10
C GLU A 72 -3.96 -0.77 -1.51
N ILE A 73 -2.97 -1.66 -1.59
CA ILE A 73 -2.24 -1.98 -2.81
C ILE A 73 -2.33 -3.49 -3.03
N VAL A 74 -2.45 -3.91 -4.28
CA VAL A 74 -2.33 -5.32 -4.67
C VAL A 74 -1.16 -5.45 -5.62
N VAL A 75 -0.25 -6.37 -5.29
CA VAL A 75 0.86 -6.75 -6.16
C VAL A 75 0.47 -8.05 -6.86
N ASP A 76 0.46 -8.02 -8.18
CA ASP A 76 0.18 -9.18 -9.02
C ASP A 76 1.51 -9.85 -9.38
N VAL A 77 1.66 -11.10 -8.95
CA VAL A 77 2.85 -11.92 -9.19
C VAL A 77 2.48 -13.11 -10.06
N LEU A 78 3.01 -13.16 -11.28
CA LEU A 78 2.81 -14.29 -12.18
C LEU A 78 3.85 -15.37 -11.88
N VAL A 79 3.38 -16.56 -11.51
CA VAL A 79 4.22 -17.72 -11.27
C VAL A 79 3.97 -18.75 -12.37
N LYS A 80 5.04 -19.24 -12.98
CA LYS A 80 5.02 -20.23 -14.06
C LYS A 80 5.60 -21.54 -13.56
N ASN A 81 4.83 -22.61 -13.71
CA ASN A 81 5.25 -23.96 -13.37
C ASN A 81 5.61 -24.72 -14.65
N PRO A 82 6.91 -24.96 -14.93
CA PRO A 82 7.31 -25.73 -16.10
C PRO A 82 7.07 -27.25 -15.94
N ASN A 83 6.72 -27.72 -14.73
CA ASN A 83 6.67 -29.13 -14.39
C ASN A 83 5.32 -29.78 -14.73
N PRO A 84 5.29 -31.08 -15.07
CA PRO A 84 4.07 -31.83 -15.35
C PRO A 84 3.23 -32.15 -14.11
N VAL A 85 3.62 -31.64 -12.94
CA VAL A 85 2.98 -31.86 -11.65
C VAL A 85 2.71 -30.51 -10.96
N PRO A 86 1.63 -30.40 -10.17
CA PRO A 86 1.35 -29.18 -9.41
C PRO A 86 2.43 -28.89 -8.37
N ILE A 87 2.68 -27.60 -8.12
CA ILE A 87 3.63 -27.11 -7.10
C ILE A 87 2.84 -26.39 -6.01
N PRO A 88 2.84 -26.88 -4.76
CA PRO A 88 2.29 -26.14 -3.62
C PRO A 88 3.05 -24.82 -3.38
N LEU A 89 2.30 -23.72 -3.22
CA LEU A 89 2.82 -22.44 -2.76
C LEU A 89 2.59 -22.34 -1.26
N ILE A 90 3.61 -22.71 -0.49
CA ILE A 90 3.53 -22.88 0.96
C ILE A 90 3.32 -21.54 1.65
N ASP A 91 4.22 -20.60 1.44
CA ASP A 91 4.28 -19.35 2.21
C ASP A 91 4.67 -18.20 1.29
N ILE A 92 4.16 -17.01 1.57
CA ILE A 92 4.63 -15.77 0.94
C ILE A 92 5.10 -14.84 2.06
N ASN A 93 6.40 -14.60 2.14
CA ASN A 93 6.91 -13.51 2.97
C ASN A 93 6.98 -12.25 2.13
N TYR A 94 6.57 -11.12 2.70
CA TYR A 94 6.72 -9.84 2.04
C TYR A 94 7.25 -8.78 3.00
N LEU A 95 8.00 -7.84 2.43
CA LEU A 95 8.62 -6.71 3.11
C LEU A 95 8.49 -5.49 2.21
N ILE A 96 7.94 -4.40 2.73
CA ILE A 96 7.97 -3.10 2.09
C ILE A 96 8.95 -2.24 2.86
N GLU A 97 9.93 -1.70 2.17
CA GLU A 97 10.91 -0.78 2.74
C GLU A 97 11.01 0.51 1.94
N SER A 98 11.45 1.58 2.62
CA SER A 98 11.68 2.90 2.03
C SER A 98 12.95 3.47 2.62
N ASP A 99 13.97 3.73 1.80
CA ASP A 99 15.29 4.19 2.24
C ASP A 99 15.89 3.36 3.41
N GLY A 100 15.74 2.03 3.33
CA GLY A 100 16.19 1.09 4.37
C GLY A 100 15.30 1.01 5.62
N ARG A 101 14.21 1.78 5.68
CA ARG A 101 13.19 1.68 6.72
C ARG A 101 12.21 0.58 6.39
N LYS A 102 12.00 -0.34 7.32
CA LYS A 102 10.95 -1.34 7.21
C LYS A 102 9.60 -0.70 7.48
N LEU A 103 8.83 -0.44 6.42
CA LEU A 103 7.48 0.10 6.55
C LEU A 103 6.52 -0.98 7.02
N ILE A 104 6.55 -2.15 6.36
CA ILE A 104 5.59 -3.25 6.60
C ILE A 104 6.28 -4.58 6.32
N SER A 105 5.89 -5.62 7.05
CA SER A 105 6.11 -7.00 6.63
C SER A 105 4.94 -7.88 6.99
N GLY A 106 4.80 -9.00 6.31
CA GLY A 106 3.88 -10.05 6.69
C GLY A 106 4.22 -11.39 6.07
N LEU A 107 3.43 -12.39 6.47
CA LEU A 107 3.48 -13.76 6.02
C LEU A 107 2.06 -14.15 5.61
N ILE A 108 1.92 -14.69 4.40
CA ILE A 108 0.69 -15.34 3.94
C ILE A 108 0.96 -16.84 3.91
N PRO A 109 0.44 -17.62 4.87
CA PRO A 109 0.58 -19.07 4.86
C PRO A 109 -0.43 -19.70 3.92
N ASP A 110 -0.09 -20.87 3.41
CA ASP A 110 -0.90 -21.72 2.51
C ASP A 110 -1.50 -20.92 1.35
N ALA A 111 -0.62 -20.34 0.52
CA ALA A 111 -1.03 -19.44 -0.55
C ALA A 111 -1.51 -20.16 -1.83
N GLY A 112 -1.75 -21.47 -1.76
CA GLY A 112 -2.42 -22.25 -2.80
C GLY A 112 -1.51 -23.24 -3.53
N THR A 113 -1.87 -23.58 -4.76
CA THR A 113 -1.15 -24.57 -5.58
C THR A 113 -1.10 -24.12 -7.02
N ILE A 114 0.09 -24.12 -7.60
CA ILE A 114 0.33 -23.77 -9.00
C ILE A 114 0.13 -25.01 -9.86
N HIS A 115 -0.84 -24.98 -10.76
CA HIS A 115 -1.16 -26.13 -11.62
C HIS A 115 0.02 -26.59 -12.50
N ALA A 116 0.01 -27.88 -12.88
CA ALA A 116 0.99 -28.48 -13.78
C ALA A 116 1.00 -27.79 -15.15
N HIS A 117 2.20 -27.48 -15.68
CA HIS A 117 2.39 -26.70 -16.92
C HIS A 117 1.57 -25.39 -16.96
N GLY A 118 1.23 -24.86 -15.78
CA GLY A 118 0.32 -23.74 -15.63
C GLY A 118 1.05 -22.43 -15.36
N GLU A 119 0.30 -21.34 -15.51
CA GLU A 119 0.68 -20.02 -15.05
C GLU A 119 -0.43 -19.49 -14.14
N GLU A 120 -0.07 -18.98 -12.97
CA GLU A 120 -1.00 -18.41 -12.00
C GLU A 120 -0.58 -17.04 -11.54
N THR A 121 -1.55 -16.13 -11.43
CA THR A 121 -1.34 -14.80 -10.87
C THR A 121 -1.72 -14.81 -9.40
N VAL A 122 -0.72 -14.78 -8.53
CA VAL A 122 -0.87 -14.64 -7.09
C VAL A 122 -1.04 -13.16 -6.76
N LYS A 123 -2.12 -12.84 -6.04
CA LYS A 123 -2.42 -11.47 -5.61
C LYS A 123 -1.99 -11.27 -4.18
N ILE A 124 -1.04 -10.37 -3.95
CA ILE A 124 -0.51 -10.07 -2.62
C ILE A 124 -1.13 -8.74 -2.15
N PRO A 125 -2.09 -8.76 -1.21
CA PRO A 125 -2.68 -7.55 -0.67
C PRO A 125 -1.73 -6.90 0.34
N LEU A 126 -1.45 -5.62 0.14
CA LEU A 126 -0.61 -4.79 0.99
C LEU A 126 -1.47 -3.64 1.54
N LYS A 127 -1.41 -3.41 2.84
CA LYS A 127 -2.14 -2.33 3.52
C LYS A 127 -1.17 -1.44 4.27
N LEU A 128 -0.94 -0.23 3.74
CA LEU A 128 -0.12 0.77 4.40
C LEU A 128 -0.97 1.67 5.27
N VAL A 129 -0.73 1.65 6.57
CA VAL A 129 -1.36 2.55 7.55
C VAL A 129 -0.41 3.71 7.79
N TYR A 130 -0.81 4.93 7.43
CA TYR A 130 0.08 6.07 7.47
C TYR A 130 0.46 6.49 8.88
N ASP A 131 -0.43 6.30 9.86
CA ASP A 131 -0.14 6.65 11.24
C ASP A 131 0.99 5.80 11.82
N ASP A 132 1.05 4.50 11.50
CA ASP A 132 2.15 3.63 11.92
C ASP A 132 3.49 4.13 11.35
N ILE A 133 3.50 4.56 10.09
CA ILE A 133 4.68 5.10 9.41
C ILE A 133 5.12 6.43 10.06
N LYS A 134 4.20 7.38 10.23
CA LYS A 134 4.51 8.73 10.79
C LYS A 134 4.94 8.68 12.25
N ASN A 135 4.37 7.75 13.03
CA ASN A 135 4.73 7.55 14.44
C ASN A 135 6.10 6.88 14.59
N THR A 136 6.48 6.03 13.64
CA THR A 136 7.77 5.32 13.66
C THR A 136 8.90 6.15 13.04
N TYR A 137 8.60 6.91 11.99
CA TYR A 137 9.57 7.63 11.16
C TYR A 137 9.20 9.11 11.02
N HIS A 138 9.72 9.95 11.92
CA HIS A 138 9.37 11.37 11.99
C HIS A 138 9.87 12.22 10.82
N ASP A 139 10.82 11.72 10.04
CA ASP A 139 11.34 12.41 8.86
C ASP A 139 10.44 12.25 7.63
N ILE A 140 9.55 11.25 7.66
CA ILE A 140 8.52 11.04 6.66
C ILE A 140 7.35 11.99 6.93
N LYS A 141 7.19 13.01 6.06
CA LYS A 141 6.22 14.08 6.26
C LYS A 141 4.92 13.82 5.47
N PRO A 142 3.74 14.14 6.04
CA PRO A 142 2.54 14.23 5.24
C PRO A 142 2.73 15.19 4.06
N GLY A 143 2.25 14.81 2.89
CA GLY A 143 2.38 15.53 1.63
C GLY A 143 3.49 14.98 0.73
N SER A 144 4.45 14.23 1.26
CA SER A 144 5.59 13.75 0.48
C SER A 144 5.26 12.53 -0.38
N ILE A 145 6.06 12.31 -1.42
CA ILE A 145 6.16 11.04 -2.14
C ILE A 145 7.42 10.34 -1.67
N ILE A 146 7.30 9.10 -1.21
CA ILE A 146 8.46 8.31 -0.76
C ILE A 146 8.75 7.17 -1.74
N PRO A 147 10.03 6.88 -2.02
CA PRO A 147 10.38 5.67 -2.76
C PRO A 147 10.08 4.45 -1.90
N TYR A 148 9.63 3.36 -2.51
CA TYR A 148 9.48 2.08 -1.86
C TYR A 148 10.19 0.98 -2.63
N ARG A 149 10.49 -0.09 -1.91
CA ARG A 149 10.96 -1.37 -2.44
C ARG A 149 10.12 -2.46 -1.81
N VAL A 150 9.36 -3.17 -2.64
CA VAL A 150 8.61 -4.36 -2.28
C VAL A 150 9.52 -5.56 -2.53
N LYS A 151 9.77 -6.34 -1.48
CA LYS A 151 10.41 -7.65 -1.54
C LYS A 151 9.38 -8.71 -1.24
N VAL A 152 9.32 -9.74 -2.07
CA VAL A 152 8.42 -10.88 -1.92
C VAL A 152 9.24 -12.15 -2.06
N ASP A 153 9.21 -13.00 -1.05
CA ASP A 153 9.79 -14.32 -1.09
C ASP A 153 8.65 -15.34 -1.22
N LEU A 154 8.48 -15.89 -2.42
CA LEU A 154 7.54 -16.99 -2.66
C LEU A 154 8.21 -18.30 -2.29
N ILE A 155 7.63 -19.02 -1.33
CA ILE A 155 8.12 -20.31 -0.89
C ILE A 155 7.27 -21.40 -1.50
N VAL A 156 7.88 -22.21 -2.36
CA VAL A 156 7.23 -23.29 -3.10
C VAL A 156 7.86 -24.63 -2.76
N ASP A 157 7.08 -25.72 -2.81
CA ASP A 157 7.58 -27.08 -2.68
C ASP A 157 7.60 -27.76 -4.04
N VAL A 158 8.79 -27.87 -4.64
CA VAL A 158 8.91 -28.42 -6.00
C VAL A 158 9.32 -29.89 -5.89
N PRO A 159 8.59 -30.82 -6.52
CA PRO A 159 9.01 -32.22 -6.57
C PRO A 159 10.45 -32.35 -7.07
N VAL A 160 11.21 -33.28 -6.47
CA VAL A 160 12.66 -33.50 -6.68
C VAL A 160 13.56 -32.41 -6.08
N PHE A 161 13.19 -31.13 -6.16
CA PHE A 161 14.02 -30.01 -5.66
C PHE A 161 13.74 -29.62 -4.20
N GLY A 162 12.60 -30.04 -3.65
CA GLY A 162 12.12 -29.66 -2.32
C GLY A 162 11.73 -28.19 -2.22
N ARG A 163 11.83 -27.64 -1.00
CA ARG A 163 11.44 -26.27 -0.68
C ARG A 163 12.39 -25.27 -1.33
N LEU A 164 11.87 -24.48 -2.27
CA LEU A 164 12.59 -23.38 -2.93
C LEU A 164 12.00 -22.03 -2.49
N THR A 165 12.86 -21.01 -2.44
CA THR A 165 12.44 -19.62 -2.25
C THR A 165 12.73 -18.85 -3.54
N LEU A 166 11.70 -18.21 -4.09
CA LEU A 166 11.81 -17.34 -5.27
C LEU A 166 11.73 -15.89 -4.79
N PRO A 167 12.86 -15.21 -4.61
CA PRO A 167 12.88 -13.81 -4.20
C PRO A 167 12.54 -12.91 -5.39
N LEU A 168 11.64 -11.97 -5.14
CA LEU A 168 11.18 -10.97 -6.10
C LEU A 168 11.34 -9.59 -5.49
N GLU A 169 11.75 -8.64 -6.31
CA GLU A 169 11.91 -7.25 -5.88
C GLU A 169 11.33 -6.30 -6.92
N LYS A 170 10.58 -5.30 -6.45
CA LYS A 170 10.10 -4.20 -7.28
C LYS A 170 10.20 -2.89 -6.54
N THR A 171 10.68 -1.86 -7.20
CA THR A 171 10.74 -0.49 -6.69
C THR A 171 9.63 0.37 -7.29
N GLY A 172 9.19 1.37 -6.54
CA GLY A 172 8.22 2.35 -7.01
C GLY A 172 8.13 3.54 -6.06
N GLU A 173 7.08 4.33 -6.21
CA GLU A 173 6.83 5.51 -5.39
C GLU A 173 5.43 5.44 -4.79
N ILE A 174 5.27 5.87 -3.53
CA ILE A 174 3.99 5.93 -2.85
C ILE A 174 3.80 7.30 -2.18
N PRO A 175 2.66 7.96 -2.38
CA PRO A 175 2.37 9.22 -1.71
C PRO A 175 1.93 8.98 -0.27
N ILE A 176 2.17 9.98 0.58
CA ILE A 176 1.59 10.09 1.91
C ILE A 176 0.69 11.32 1.89
N PRO A 177 -0.60 11.15 1.56
CA PRO A 177 -1.46 12.29 1.29
C PRO A 177 -1.62 13.22 2.50
N TYR A 178 -1.67 14.51 2.22
CA TYR A 178 -2.02 15.56 3.17
C TYR A 178 -3.26 16.30 2.68
N LYS A 179 -4.14 16.66 3.61
CA LYS A 179 -5.31 17.49 3.30
C LYS A 179 -4.84 18.87 2.82
N PRO A 180 -5.45 19.46 1.78
CA PRO A 180 -5.13 20.84 1.45
C PRO A 180 -5.61 21.78 2.55
N ASP A 181 -4.91 22.89 2.68
CA ASP A 181 -5.31 23.96 3.59
C ASP A 181 -6.28 24.88 2.87
N VAL A 182 -7.40 25.17 3.52
CA VAL A 182 -8.46 26.06 3.00
C VAL A 182 -8.52 27.34 3.82
N SER A 183 -8.74 28.48 3.16
CA SER A 183 -8.97 29.76 3.82
C SER A 183 -9.81 30.69 2.94
N ILE A 184 -10.54 31.62 3.56
CA ILE A 184 -11.22 32.71 2.84
C ILE A 184 -10.21 33.85 2.65
N GLU A 185 -9.91 34.17 1.40
CA GLU A 185 -9.05 35.30 1.04
C GLU A 185 -9.85 36.61 1.02
N LYS A 186 -11.05 36.56 0.43
CA LYS A 186 -11.93 37.72 0.22
C LYS A 186 -13.39 37.29 0.26
N ILE A 187 -14.25 38.19 0.72
CA ILE A 187 -15.71 38.07 0.61
C ILE A 187 -16.21 39.18 -0.31
N HIS A 188 -17.00 38.82 -1.32
CA HIS A 188 -17.68 39.76 -2.21
C HIS A 188 -19.19 39.63 -2.04
N PHE A 189 -19.86 40.68 -1.57
CA PHE A 189 -21.32 40.70 -1.47
C PHE A 189 -21.90 41.13 -2.82
N GLN A 190 -22.64 40.22 -3.47
CA GLN A 190 -23.39 40.55 -4.69
C GLN A 190 -24.69 41.28 -4.33
N ARG A 191 -25.38 40.80 -3.29
CA ARG A 191 -26.61 41.39 -2.78
C ARG A 191 -26.59 41.33 -1.26
N PHE A 192 -26.97 42.43 -0.62
CA PHE A 192 -27.00 42.54 0.82
C PHE A 192 -28.34 43.13 1.26
N SER A 193 -29.12 42.34 2.01
CA SER A 193 -30.39 42.76 2.61
C SER A 193 -30.68 41.95 3.86
N PHE A 194 -31.59 42.44 4.71
CA PHE A 194 -31.99 41.75 5.95
C PHE A 194 -32.70 40.42 5.70
N GLU A 195 -33.44 40.34 4.59
CA GLU A 195 -34.20 39.14 4.18
C GLU A 195 -33.32 38.10 3.50
N GLU A 196 -32.37 38.55 2.68
CA GLU A 196 -31.50 37.66 1.90
C GLU A 196 -30.20 38.37 1.50
N THR A 197 -29.08 37.69 1.72
CA THR A 197 -27.73 38.13 1.34
C THR A 197 -27.08 37.05 0.51
N VAL A 198 -26.48 37.47 -0.61
CA VAL A 198 -25.73 36.62 -1.54
C VAL A 198 -24.28 37.10 -1.52
N ALA A 199 -23.37 36.22 -1.13
CA ALA A 199 -21.94 36.48 -1.07
C ALA A 199 -21.17 35.44 -1.87
N ILE A 200 -20.13 35.86 -2.58
CA ILE A 200 -19.09 34.98 -3.11
C ILE A 200 -17.93 34.99 -2.12
N LEU A 201 -17.59 33.82 -1.58
CA LEU A 201 -16.37 33.61 -0.83
C LEU A 201 -15.27 33.19 -1.81
N HIS A 202 -14.22 34.00 -1.93
CA HIS A 202 -13.02 33.64 -2.67
C HIS A 202 -12.16 32.77 -1.76
N LEU A 203 -12.24 31.46 -1.95
CA LEU A 203 -11.47 30.49 -1.18
C LEU A 203 -10.08 30.34 -1.79
N LYS A 204 -9.06 30.42 -0.94
CA LYS A 204 -7.70 29.99 -1.21
C LYS A 204 -7.55 28.53 -0.78
N LEU A 205 -7.22 27.66 -1.72
CA LEU A 205 -6.85 26.27 -1.51
C LEU A 205 -5.34 26.12 -1.72
N GLU A 206 -4.64 25.67 -0.69
CA GLU A 206 -3.19 25.47 -0.71
C GLU A 206 -2.89 23.98 -0.66
N ASN A 207 -2.26 23.47 -1.72
CA ASN A 207 -1.79 22.10 -1.81
C ASN A 207 -0.36 22.03 -1.25
N LYS A 208 -0.15 21.25 -0.20
CA LYS A 208 1.18 20.97 0.38
C LYS A 208 1.70 19.59 0.03
N ASN A 209 1.06 18.93 -0.93
CA ASN A 209 1.52 17.67 -1.46
C ASN A 209 2.56 17.91 -2.55
N ASP A 210 3.52 17.00 -2.66
CA ASP A 210 4.53 16.94 -3.73
C ASP A 210 3.96 16.41 -5.06
N PHE A 211 2.65 16.18 -5.11
CA PHE A 211 1.86 15.84 -6.29
C PHE A 211 0.71 16.83 -6.48
N GLU A 212 0.25 16.95 -7.72
CA GLU A 212 -0.89 17.80 -8.09
C GLU A 212 -2.22 17.23 -7.60
N LEU A 213 -3.17 18.13 -7.31
CA LEU A 213 -4.55 17.80 -6.97
C LEU A 213 -5.48 18.40 -8.02
N GLY A 214 -6.19 17.58 -8.78
CA GLY A 214 -7.26 18.04 -9.67
C GLY A 214 -8.59 18.10 -8.91
N LEU A 215 -8.96 19.25 -8.34
CA LEU A 215 -10.25 19.43 -7.67
C LEU A 215 -11.38 19.13 -8.65
N LYS A 216 -12.25 18.18 -8.32
CA LYS A 216 -13.44 17.79 -9.10
C LYS A 216 -14.70 18.34 -8.47
N ASP A 217 -14.82 18.14 -7.16
CA ASP A 217 -15.96 18.59 -6.36
C ASP A 217 -15.49 19.15 -5.02
N LEU A 218 -16.18 20.20 -4.57
CA LEU A 218 -16.04 20.80 -3.24
C LEU A 218 -17.41 20.82 -2.59
N ASP A 219 -17.54 20.14 -1.46
CA ASP A 219 -18.72 20.18 -0.59
C ASP A 219 -18.29 20.72 0.75
N CYS A 220 -18.77 21.91 1.11
CA CYS A 220 -18.38 22.53 2.37
C CYS A 220 -19.50 23.35 3.00
N GLU A 221 -19.40 23.44 4.31
CA GLU A 221 -20.24 24.26 5.17
C GLU A 221 -19.38 25.34 5.80
N VAL A 222 -19.90 26.56 5.77
CA VAL A 222 -19.23 27.73 6.33
C VAL A 222 -19.99 28.20 7.56
N TRP A 223 -19.23 28.49 8.61
CA TRP A 223 -19.71 28.90 9.91
C TRP A 223 -19.10 30.25 10.26
N LEU A 224 -19.92 31.16 10.78
CA LEU A 224 -19.47 32.39 11.43
C LEU A 224 -19.70 32.24 12.93
N SER A 225 -18.63 32.30 13.71
CA SER A 225 -18.66 31.86 15.11
C SER A 225 -19.24 30.45 15.21
N ASP A 226 -20.36 30.26 15.91
CA ASP A 226 -21.01 28.97 16.12
C ASP A 226 -22.28 28.78 15.24
N ILE A 227 -22.51 29.65 14.26
CA ILE A 227 -23.72 29.61 13.42
C ILE A 227 -23.37 29.25 11.97
N SER A 228 -24.01 28.21 11.44
CA SER A 228 -23.86 27.77 10.05
C SER A 228 -24.55 28.76 9.11
N ILE A 229 -23.75 29.47 8.32
CA ILE A 229 -24.26 30.46 7.36
C ILE A 229 -24.63 29.84 6.02
N GLY A 230 -24.23 28.59 5.76
CA GLY A 230 -24.66 27.88 4.57
C GLY A 230 -23.70 26.77 4.16
N ARG A 231 -24.28 25.81 3.44
CA ARG A 231 -23.57 24.77 2.71
C ARG A 231 -23.53 25.13 1.23
N SER A 232 -22.42 24.82 0.58
CA SER A 232 -22.29 24.96 -0.85
C SER A 232 -21.57 23.75 -1.44
N ASP A 233 -22.12 23.27 -2.55
CA ASP A 233 -21.58 22.22 -3.38
C ASP A 233 -21.15 22.82 -4.72
N LEU A 234 -19.90 22.60 -5.11
CA LEU A 234 -19.34 23.09 -6.36
C LEU A 234 -18.67 21.94 -7.11
N SER A 235 -19.19 21.65 -8.30
CA SER A 235 -18.60 20.70 -9.24
C SER A 235 -17.89 21.45 -10.37
N LYS A 236 -16.62 21.81 -10.15
CA LYS A 236 -15.80 22.51 -11.13
C LYS A 236 -14.38 21.96 -11.09
N PHE A 237 -13.93 21.46 -12.24
CA PHE A 237 -12.54 21.03 -12.37
C PHE A 237 -11.59 22.22 -12.18
N THR A 238 -10.71 22.15 -11.19
CA THR A 238 -9.68 23.17 -10.93
C THR A 238 -8.36 22.47 -10.56
N PRO A 239 -7.31 22.56 -11.38
CA PRO A 239 -6.02 22.02 -11.00
C PRO A 239 -5.42 22.83 -9.83
N ILE A 240 -4.76 22.14 -8.92
CA ILE A 240 -3.95 22.72 -7.86
C ILE A 240 -2.57 22.08 -7.96
N ASP A 241 -1.60 22.83 -8.45
CA ASP A 241 -0.24 22.36 -8.66
C ASP A 241 0.37 21.81 -7.35
N LYS A 242 1.38 20.95 -7.47
CA LYS A 242 2.15 20.49 -6.32
C LYS A 242 2.75 21.69 -5.58
N ASN A 243 2.66 21.71 -4.25
CA ASN A 243 3.08 22.85 -3.42
C ASN A 243 2.50 24.21 -3.88
N GLY A 244 1.34 24.18 -4.56
CA GLY A 244 0.73 25.33 -5.22
C GLY A 244 -0.52 25.85 -4.52
N ILE A 245 -1.05 26.96 -5.04
CA ILE A 245 -2.26 27.61 -4.55
C ILE A 245 -3.24 27.78 -5.71
N SER A 246 -4.50 27.46 -5.47
CA SER A 246 -5.61 27.73 -6.40
C SER A 246 -6.74 28.45 -5.68
N TYR A 247 -7.55 29.16 -6.45
CA TYR A 247 -8.67 29.94 -5.95
C TYR A 247 -9.99 29.38 -6.46
N VAL A 248 -10.99 29.33 -5.57
CA VAL A 248 -12.32 28.82 -5.87
C VAL A 248 -13.36 29.81 -5.35
N ASP A 249 -14.28 30.19 -6.21
CA ASP A 249 -15.39 31.08 -5.87
C ASP A 249 -16.58 30.25 -5.38
N LEU A 250 -16.90 30.41 -4.10
CA LEU A 250 -18.00 29.70 -3.44
C LEU A 250 -19.18 30.65 -3.21
N PRO A 251 -20.30 30.53 -3.96
CA PRO A 251 -21.49 31.32 -3.71
C PRO A 251 -22.23 30.80 -2.47
N ILE A 252 -22.52 31.67 -1.51
CA ILE A 252 -23.34 31.37 -0.34
C ILE A 252 -24.49 32.36 -0.26
N THR A 253 -25.68 31.83 0.01
CA THR A 253 -26.89 32.61 0.27
C THR A 253 -27.35 32.37 1.69
N PHE A 254 -27.59 33.45 2.44
CA PHE A 254 -28.01 33.39 3.83
C PHE A 254 -28.89 34.58 4.20
N ARG A 255 -29.67 34.48 5.27
CA ARG A 255 -30.60 35.53 5.72
C ARG A 255 -30.10 36.19 6.99
N PRO A 256 -29.58 37.43 6.97
CA PRO A 256 -28.97 38.07 8.13
C PRO A 256 -29.81 38.05 9.41
N LYS A 257 -31.13 38.12 9.31
CA LYS A 257 -32.06 38.05 10.44
C LYS A 257 -31.97 36.76 11.27
N ASP A 258 -31.47 35.68 10.68
CA ASP A 258 -31.33 34.38 11.35
C ASP A 258 -30.06 34.30 12.23
N PHE A 259 -29.14 35.28 12.13
CA PHE A 259 -27.77 35.19 12.68
C PHE A 259 -27.44 36.13 13.85
N GLY A 260 -28.41 36.92 14.33
CA GLY A 260 -28.24 37.79 15.50
C GLY A 260 -27.05 38.76 15.41
N SER A 261 -26.45 39.13 16.55
CA SER A 261 -25.40 40.16 16.64
C SER A 261 -24.05 39.77 16.01
N ALA A 262 -23.71 38.47 15.93
CA ALA A 262 -22.40 38.01 15.47
C ALA A 262 -22.13 38.38 14.00
N LEU A 263 -23.15 38.23 13.13
CA LEU A 263 -23.06 38.66 11.74
C LEU A 263 -22.96 40.19 11.61
N TRP A 264 -23.67 40.94 12.48
CA TRP A 264 -23.61 42.40 12.49
C TRP A 264 -22.22 42.92 12.87
N GLU A 265 -21.51 42.25 13.78
CA GLU A 265 -20.13 42.63 14.11
C GLU A 265 -19.19 42.46 12.91
N MET A 266 -19.32 41.36 12.16
CA MET A 266 -18.58 41.13 10.92
C MET A 266 -18.85 42.22 9.87
N ILE A 267 -20.12 42.51 9.60
CA ILE A 267 -20.52 43.53 8.62
C ILE A 267 -20.01 44.91 9.01
N ARG A 268 -20.00 45.22 10.32
CA ARG A 268 -19.44 46.47 10.86
C ARG A 268 -17.91 46.52 10.88
N GLY A 269 -17.23 45.52 10.32
CA GLY A 269 -15.77 45.47 10.21
C GLY A 269 -15.04 45.02 11.48
N ARG A 270 -15.76 44.58 12.52
CA ARG A 270 -15.16 43.86 13.65
C ARG A 270 -15.00 42.42 13.20
N GLY A 271 -13.79 42.06 12.79
CA GLY A 271 -13.53 40.72 12.25
C GLY A 271 -14.06 39.63 13.17
N THR A 272 -14.89 38.74 12.64
CA THR A 272 -15.36 37.55 13.36
C THR A 272 -14.53 36.34 12.95
N GLY A 273 -14.44 35.37 13.86
CA GLY A 273 -13.88 34.07 13.56
C GLY A 273 -14.79 33.30 12.61
N TYR A 274 -14.22 32.68 11.58
CA TYR A 274 -14.95 31.74 10.72
C TYR A 274 -14.39 30.33 10.84
N THR A 275 -15.26 29.38 10.51
CA THR A 275 -14.90 27.97 10.36
C THR A 275 -15.40 27.44 9.02
N ILE A 276 -14.57 26.67 8.33
CA ILE A 276 -14.95 25.90 7.14
C ILE A 276 -14.77 24.43 7.46
N LYS A 277 -15.78 23.62 7.17
CA LYS A 277 -15.71 22.15 7.27
C LYS A 277 -16.28 21.54 6.01
N GLY A 278 -15.69 20.48 5.51
CA GLY A 278 -16.17 19.86 4.30
C GLY A 278 -15.28 18.77 3.77
N ASN A 279 -15.54 18.36 2.54
CA ASN A 279 -14.73 17.42 1.80
C ASN A 279 -14.50 17.94 0.39
N ILE A 280 -13.33 17.65 -0.14
CA ILE A 280 -13.04 17.79 -1.56
C ILE A 280 -12.89 16.42 -2.19
N ARG A 281 -13.36 16.25 -3.41
CA ARG A 281 -12.98 15.14 -4.28
C ARG A 281 -11.94 15.63 -5.26
N VAL A 282 -10.81 14.95 -5.30
CA VAL A 282 -9.66 15.30 -6.13
C VAL A 282 -9.23 14.11 -6.96
N ASN A 283 -8.82 14.37 -8.20
CA ASN A 283 -8.06 13.43 -9.00
C ASN A 283 -6.58 13.63 -8.69
N THR A 284 -5.85 12.53 -8.54
CA THR A 284 -4.40 12.55 -8.34
C THR A 284 -3.74 11.55 -9.29
N PRO A 285 -2.42 11.63 -9.51
CA PRO A 285 -1.68 10.60 -10.24
C PRO A 285 -1.82 9.18 -9.66
N PHE A 286 -2.29 9.06 -8.41
CA PHE A 286 -2.41 7.80 -7.67
C PHE A 286 -3.87 7.32 -7.52
N GLY A 287 -4.82 8.00 -8.17
CA GLY A 287 -6.26 7.71 -8.11
C GLY A 287 -7.10 8.85 -7.55
N GLU A 288 -8.42 8.68 -7.58
CA GLU A 288 -9.35 9.65 -6.97
C GLU A 288 -9.28 9.55 -5.43
N MET A 289 -9.31 10.70 -4.76
CA MET A 289 -9.33 10.79 -3.30
C MET A 289 -10.45 11.71 -2.82
N LYS A 290 -11.02 11.37 -1.66
CA LYS A 290 -11.90 12.26 -0.89
C LYS A 290 -11.13 12.76 0.33
N LEU A 291 -10.79 14.06 0.34
CA LEU A 291 -9.98 14.66 1.40
C LEU A 291 -10.85 15.59 2.26
N PRO A 292 -10.86 15.43 3.59
CA PRO A 292 -11.50 16.38 4.48
C PRO A 292 -10.76 17.71 4.45
N ILE A 293 -11.52 18.81 4.49
CA ILE A 293 -11.00 20.16 4.68
C ILE A 293 -11.55 20.74 5.97
N ILE A 294 -10.68 21.39 6.73
CA ILE A 294 -11.05 22.09 7.95
C ILE A 294 -10.20 23.34 8.13
N LYS A 295 -10.86 24.45 8.44
CA LYS A 295 -10.23 25.69 8.90
C LYS A 295 -11.03 26.20 10.09
N VAL A 296 -10.36 26.46 11.21
CA VAL A 296 -10.96 27.03 12.43
C VAL A 296 -10.24 28.33 12.76
N GLY A 297 -10.98 29.36 13.18
CA GLY A 297 -10.40 30.58 13.74
C GLY A 297 -9.71 31.48 12.72
N GLY A 298 -10.12 31.44 11.44
CA GLY A 298 -9.69 32.46 10.49
C GLY A 298 -10.36 33.81 10.77
N THR A 299 -9.69 34.93 10.48
CA THR A 299 -10.29 36.26 10.61
C THR A 299 -10.66 36.82 9.25
N THR A 300 -11.93 37.12 9.02
CA THR A 300 -12.33 37.91 7.85
C THR A 300 -12.22 39.39 8.18
N ARG A 301 -11.40 40.15 7.46
CA ARG A 301 -11.47 41.62 7.45
C ARG A 301 -12.10 42.05 6.13
N LEU A 302 -13.23 42.75 6.22
CA LEU A 302 -13.78 43.44 5.06
C LEU A 302 -12.82 44.58 4.71
N LYS A 303 -12.04 44.43 3.63
CA LYS A 303 -11.35 45.58 3.03
C LYS A 303 -12.43 46.43 2.38
N LYS A 304 -12.71 47.60 2.96
CA LYS A 304 -13.52 48.62 2.31
C LYS A 304 -12.70 49.13 1.12
N ASN A 305 -13.18 48.91 -0.10
CA ASN A 305 -12.62 49.62 -1.26
C ASN A 305 -12.83 51.11 -0.98
N ARG A 306 -11.73 51.87 -0.93
CA ARG A 306 -11.79 53.32 -1.05
C ARG A 306 -11.76 53.60 -2.54
N GLU A 307 -12.91 53.72 -3.17
CA GLU A 307 -13.04 54.42 -4.44
C GLU A 307 -14.49 54.89 -4.56
N ASP A 308 -14.60 56.16 -4.98
CA ASP A 308 -15.76 56.95 -5.37
C ASP A 308 -16.66 57.51 -4.25
N GLY A 309 -16.20 58.65 -3.73
CA GLY A 309 -17.03 59.68 -3.09
C GLY A 309 -16.53 61.04 -3.56
N SER A 310 -17.13 61.53 -4.63
CA SER A 310 -17.12 62.94 -5.05
C SER A 310 -17.57 63.83 -3.88
N ASP A 311 -16.73 64.77 -3.47
CA ASP A 311 -17.18 65.97 -2.76
C ASP A 311 -16.62 67.16 -3.53
N GLU A 312 -17.44 67.64 -4.48
CA GLU A 312 -17.50 69.06 -4.81
C GLU A 312 -18.03 69.81 -3.58
N ASP A 313 -17.37 70.94 -3.32
CA ASP A 313 -17.88 72.19 -2.75
C ASP A 313 -18.03 72.44 -1.22
N GLU A 314 -17.60 73.68 -0.92
CA GLU A 314 -17.90 74.59 0.20
C GLU A 314 -17.10 74.48 1.51
N ASN A 315 -15.95 75.17 1.56
CA ASN A 315 -15.85 76.55 2.12
C ASN A 315 -14.47 77.18 1.88
#